data_AF-B7JQV0-F1
#
_entry.id   AF-B7JQV0-F1
#
_cell.length_a   1.000
_cell.length_b   1.000
_cell.length_c   1.000
_cell.angle_alpha   90.00
_cell.angle_beta   90.00
_cell.angle_gamma   90.00
#
_symmetry.space_group_name_H-M   'P 1'
#
loop_
_entity.id
_entity.type
_entity.pdbx_description
1 polymer ?
#
loop_
_entity_poly.entity_id
_entity_poly.type
_entity_poly.pdbx_seq_one_letter_code
_entity_poly.pdbx_strand_id
1 'polypeptide(L)'
;MTLLLQIILPLIVALYLFTLYRNTAIGKAAFLLAIIIGIYGLENIFQHAHLTDHVIYPYWGSLKAVIIVLSVVFLFKKGGLTGEN
;
A
#
# COMPACT_ATOMS: atom_id res chain seq x y z
N MET A 1 -16.69 11.24 11.15
CA MET A 1 -16.63 11.82 9.78
C MET A 1 -15.19 12.04 9.30
N THR A 2 -14.24 12.32 10.20
CA THR A 2 -12.79 12.37 9.91
C THR A 2 -12.18 11.02 9.58
N LEU A 3 -12.54 9.94 10.29
CA LEU A 3 -12.02 8.59 10.07
C LEU A 3 -12.39 8.01 8.69
N LEU A 4 -13.62 8.24 8.24
CA LEU A 4 -14.12 7.77 6.94
C LEU A 4 -13.34 8.43 5.79
N LEU A 5 -13.05 9.73 5.91
CA LEU A 5 -12.20 10.45 4.97
C LEU A 5 -10.74 9.96 5.01
N GLN A 6 -10.21 9.70 6.20
CA GLN A 6 -8.87 9.13 6.39
C GLN A 6 -8.72 7.71 5.83
N ILE A 7 -9.82 7.00 5.56
CA ILE A 7 -9.82 5.70 4.88
C ILE A 7 -9.98 5.88 3.37
N ILE A 8 -11.02 6.62 2.94
CA ILE A 8 -11.38 6.76 1.52
C ILE A 8 -10.29 7.48 0.73
N LEU A 9 -9.76 8.59 1.27
CA LEU A 9 -8.79 9.43 0.57
C LEU A 9 -7.51 8.66 0.21
N PRO A 10 -6.81 8.00 1.15
CA PRO A 10 -5.62 7.21 0.80
C PRO A 10 -5.95 6.03 -0.12
N LEU A 11 -7.13 5.43 -0.02
CA LEU A 11 -7.51 4.34 -0.93
C LEU A 11 -7.59 4.83 -2.39
N ILE A 12 -8.25 5.96 -2.64
CA ILE A 12 -8.37 6.57 -3.97
C ILE A 12 -6.99 6.97 -4.50
N VAL A 13 -6.15 7.58 -3.65
CA VAL A 13 -4.80 8.02 -4.03
C VAL A 13 -3.91 6.82 -4.35
N ALA A 14 -3.98 5.72 -3.59
CA ALA A 14 -3.24 4.51 -3.87
C ALA A 14 -3.62 3.89 -5.23
N LEU A 15 -4.92 3.82 -5.54
CA LEU A 15 -5.39 3.33 -6.84
C LEU A 15 -4.95 4.22 -8.01
N TYR A 16 -4.98 5.53 -7.83
CA TYR A 16 -4.52 6.48 -8.84
C TYR A 16 -3.02 6.34 -9.11
N LEU A 17 -2.20 6.26 -8.05
CA LEU A 17 -0.76 6.07 -8.17
C LEU A 17 -0.39 4.71 -8.77
N PHE A 18 -1.16 3.67 -8.48
CA PHE A 18 -1.00 2.37 -9.11
C PHE A 18 -1.33 2.42 -10.62
N THR A 19 -2.34 3.19 -11.01
CA THR A 19 -2.67 3.43 -12.41
C THR A 19 -1.56 4.21 -13.11
N LEU A 20 -1.01 5.24 -12.46
CA LEU A 20 0.16 5.97 -12.95
C LEU A 20 1.39 5.09 -13.07
N TYR A 21 1.63 4.18 -12.12
CA TYR A 21 2.71 3.19 -12.21
C TYR A 21 2.67 2.41 -13.51
N ARG A 22 1.47 1.99 -13.92
CA ARG A 22 1.29 1.19 -15.13
C ARG A 22 1.47 1.99 -16.43
N ASN A 23 1.23 3.30 -16.39
CA ASN A 23 1.06 4.11 -17.60
C ASN A 23 2.16 5.17 -17.82
N THR A 24 3.14 5.29 -16.91
CA THR A 24 4.16 6.36 -16.98
C THR A 24 5.58 5.87 -16.65
N ALA A 25 6.58 6.56 -17.21
CA ALA A 25 8.01 6.26 -16.99
C ALA A 25 8.49 6.48 -15.55
N ILE A 26 7.73 7.22 -14.72
CA ILE A 26 8.00 7.46 -13.29
C ILE A 26 7.55 6.26 -12.43
N GLY A 27 7.08 5.18 -13.06
CA GLY A 27 6.23 4.19 -12.41
C GLY A 27 6.80 3.55 -11.14
N LYS A 28 8.11 3.34 -11.05
CA LYS A 28 8.72 2.75 -9.84
C LYS A 28 8.51 3.59 -8.58
N ALA A 29 8.64 4.91 -8.70
CA ALA A 29 8.41 5.84 -7.58
C ALA A 29 6.91 5.95 -7.25
N ALA A 30 6.05 6.00 -8.28
CA ALA A 30 4.60 6.02 -8.09
C ALA A 30 4.09 4.76 -7.38
N PHE A 31 4.66 3.59 -7.70
CA PHE A 31 4.33 2.32 -7.05
C PHE A 31 4.68 2.33 -5.55
N LEU A 32 5.89 2.76 -5.19
CA LEU A 32 6.29 2.87 -3.78
C LEU A 32 5.36 3.81 -2.99
N LEU A 33 5.00 4.96 -3.57
CA LEU A 33 4.05 5.89 -2.96
C LEU A 33 2.66 5.27 -2.82
N ALA A 34 2.18 4.52 -3.80
CA ALA A 34 0.90 3.80 -3.73
C ALA A 34 0.86 2.84 -2.54
N ILE A 35 1.97 2.13 -2.27
CA ILE A 35 2.06 1.17 -1.18
C ILE A 35 2.08 1.85 0.18
N ILE A 36 2.88 2.92 0.33
CA ILE A 36 2.95 3.68 1.60
C ILE A 36 1.56 4.23 1.94
N ILE A 37 0.88 4.80 0.95
CA ILE A 37 -0.46 5.38 1.12
C ILE A 37 -1.51 4.28 1.36
N GLY A 38 -1.39 3.13 0.69
CA GLY A 38 -2.25 1.97 0.93
C GLY A 38 -2.12 1.42 2.35
N ILE A 39 -0.89 1.32 2.89
CA ILE A 39 -0.62 0.92 4.28
C ILE A 39 -1.27 1.91 5.25
N TYR A 40 -1.16 3.21 4.99
CA TYR A 40 -1.79 4.24 5.81
C TYR A 40 -3.32 4.13 5.82
N GLY A 41 -3.94 3.93 4.66
CA GLY A 41 -5.39 3.70 4.58
C GLY A 41 -5.84 2.45 5.34
N LEU A 42 -5.06 1.37 5.25
CA LEU A 42 -5.34 0.11 5.94
C LEU A 42 -5.18 0.23 7.47
N GLU A 43 -4.23 1.04 7.95
CA GLU A 43 -4.08 1.36 9.37
C GLU A 43 -5.31 2.06 9.93
N ASN A 44 -5.86 3.02 9.19
CA ASN A 44 -7.08 3.74 9.58
C ASN A 44 -8.30 2.80 9.61
N ILE A 45 -8.35 1.78 8.74
CA ILE A 45 -9.39 0.73 8.78
C ILE A 45 -9.24 -0.11 10.05
N PHE A 46 -8.02 -0.54 10.40
CA PHE A 46 -7.79 -1.33 11.61
C PHE A 46 -8.15 -0.57 12.89
N GLN A 47 -7.81 0.72 12.95
CA GLN A 47 -8.21 1.60 14.04
C GLN A 47 -9.74 1.78 14.08
N HIS A 48 -10.40 1.95 12.93
CA HIS A 48 -11.86 2.08 12.86
C HIS A 48 -12.59 0.82 13.32
N ALA A 49 -12.09 -0.35 12.95
CA ALA A 49 -12.70 -1.62 13.27
C ALA A 49 -12.45 -2.09 14.72
N HIS A 50 -11.79 -1.26 15.56
CA HIS A 50 -11.36 -1.63 16.92
C HIS A 50 -10.59 -2.96 16.96
N LEU A 51 -9.96 -3.36 15.84
CA LEU A 51 -9.09 -4.54 15.76
C LEU A 51 -7.79 -4.34 16.55
N THR A 52 -7.61 -3.14 17.10
CA THR A 52 -6.56 -2.73 18.03
C THR A 52 -6.55 -3.56 19.31
N ASP A 53 -7.69 -4.12 19.75
CA ASP A 53 -7.75 -4.64 21.12
C ASP A 53 -6.91 -5.89 21.35
N HIS A 54 -7.07 -7.06 20.71
CA HIS A 54 -6.49 -8.27 21.38
C HIS A 54 -5.67 -9.33 20.63
N VAL A 55 -5.45 -9.33 19.30
CA VAL A 55 -4.57 -10.38 18.70
C VAL A 55 -3.80 -9.93 17.45
N ILE A 56 -4.36 -9.04 16.63
CA ILE A 56 -3.84 -8.77 15.28
C ILE A 56 -2.86 -7.58 15.26
N TYR A 57 -3.05 -6.61 16.15
CA TYR A 57 -2.23 -5.39 16.20
C TYR A 57 -0.72 -5.62 16.43
N PRO A 58 -0.25 -6.59 17.25
CA PRO A 58 1.18 -6.87 17.40
C PRO A 58 1.84 -7.32 16.09
N TYR A 59 1.10 -8.05 15.25
CA TYR A 59 1.58 -8.55 13.96
C TYR A 59 1.41 -7.52 12.82
N TRP A 60 0.67 -6.42 13.05
CA TRP A 60 0.46 -5.37 12.06
C TRP A 60 1.79 -4.71 11.63
N GLY A 61 2.70 -4.48 12.58
CA GLY A 61 4.05 -3.98 12.28
C GLY A 61 4.83 -4.92 11.36
N SER A 62 4.78 -6.23 11.63
CA SER A 62 5.42 -7.26 10.79
C SER A 62 4.75 -7.37 9.42
N LEU A 63 3.42 -7.26 9.34
CA LEU A 63 2.69 -7.28 8.08
C LEU A 63 3.06 -6.09 7.19
N LYS A 64 3.20 -4.88 7.76
CA LYS A 64 3.73 -3.71 7.03
C LYS A 64 5.12 -3.99 6.45
N ALA A 65 6.02 -4.54 7.27
CA ALA A 65 7.37 -4.88 6.83
C ALA A 65 7.37 -5.90 5.68
N VAL A 66 6.56 -6.96 5.78
CA VAL A 66 6.39 -7.96 4.72
C VAL A 66 5.84 -7.33 3.44
N ILE A 67 4.82 -6.48 3.52
CA ILE A 67 4.25 -5.79 2.36
C ILE A 67 5.30 -4.92 1.67
N ILE A 68 6.11 -4.17 2.44
CA ILE A 68 7.18 -3.33 1.91
C ILE A 68 8.27 -4.19 1.24
N VAL A 69 8.73 -5.26 1.90
CA VAL A 69 9.76 -6.14 1.33
C VAL A 69 9.26 -6.79 0.05
N LEU A 70 8.03 -7.35 0.05
CA LEU A 70 7.43 -7.94 -1.15
C LEU A 70 7.33 -6.93 -2.28
N SER A 71 6.93 -5.71 -1.98
CA SER A 71 6.80 -4.64 -2.96
C SER A 71 8.14 -4.21 -3.56
N VAL A 72 9.19 -4.10 -2.73
CA VAL A 72 10.55 -3.79 -3.18
C VAL A 72 11.09 -4.95 -4.03
N VAL A 73 11.00 -6.18 -3.53
CA VAL A 73 11.41 -7.37 -4.28
C VAL A 73 10.69 -7.43 -5.63
N PHE A 74 9.40 -7.10 -5.66
CA PHE A 74 8.62 -7.06 -6.88
C PHE A 74 9.07 -5.98 -7.88
N LEU A 75 9.39 -4.78 -7.39
CA LEU A 75 9.92 -3.69 -8.21
C LEU A 75 11.27 -4.00 -8.85
N PHE A 76 12.12 -4.74 -8.13
CA PHE A 76 13.49 -5.07 -8.55
C PHE A 76 13.61 -6.44 -9.19
N LYS A 77 12.54 -7.26 -9.19
CA LYS A 77 12.52 -8.52 -9.93
C LYS A 77 12.58 -8.21 -11.43
N LYS A 78 13.67 -8.63 -12.07
CA LYS A 78 13.87 -8.56 -13.53
C LYS A 78 12.68 -9.25 -14.21
N GLY A 79 11.84 -8.46 -14.89
CA GLY A 79 10.61 -8.92 -15.55
C GLY A 79 9.30 -8.30 -15.07
N GLY A 80 9.22 -7.68 -13.88
CA GLY A 80 8.02 -6.94 -13.42
C GLY A 80 6.66 -7.66 -13.65
N LEU A 81 5.55 -6.91 -13.72
CA LEU A 81 4.21 -7.42 -14.11
C LEU A 81 4.05 -7.62 -15.63
N THR A 82 4.97 -7.08 -16.42
CA THR A 82 4.81 -6.95 -17.87
C THR A 82 5.70 -7.90 -18.66
N GLY A 83 6.65 -8.59 -18.02
CA GLY A 83 7.41 -9.66 -18.67
C GLY A 83 8.06 -9.27 -20.00
N GLU A 84 8.38 -8.00 -20.21
CA GLU A 84 9.11 -7.57 -21.40
C GLU A 84 10.62 -7.69 -21.11
N ASN A 85 11.20 -8.72 -21.72
CA ASN A 85 12.60 -8.74 -22.12
C ASN A 85 12.78 -7.85 -23.35
#